data_AF-J3IRI4-F1
#
_entry.id   AF-J3IRI4-F1
#
_cell.length_a   1.000
_cell.length_b   1.000
_cell.length_c   1.000
_cell.angle_alpha   90.00
_cell.angle_beta   90.00
_cell.angle_gamma   90.00
#
_symmetry.space_group_name_H-M   'P 1'
#
loop_
_entity.id
_entity.type
_entity.pdbx_description
1 polymer ?
#
loop_
_entity_poly.entity_id
_entity_poly.type
_entity_poly.pdbx_seq_one_letter_code
_entity_poly.pdbx_strand_id
1 'polypeptide(L)'
;MRPGNQSRPSMTNDNDTNKTVPLEETITVIEELSRCKPLSPSDRRTSVETFAGVFANWCLGLSGLCLAPPALMVFFFNTVGVSVPVKTLALASLTASLFIAFAALLAPIVATGWTLLRWETVTLQNLKADIRHEQKISTDLRKNSADALKEAKMWLELKIKRVDARVTWFFGDKTAVLTLMATAYLFSKEFGGFGWLQKTLQAGPGISNLGDTTLLYMAALILGLSIGAVFLRHIAARYRYQVELIDLALR
;
A
#
# COMPACT_ATOMS: atom_id res chain seq x y z
N MET A 1 50.98 -55.67 -39.78
CA MET A 1 50.04 -55.58 -38.63
C MET A 1 50.82 -55.66 -37.33
N ARG A 2 50.97 -54.50 -36.65
CA ARG A 2 51.04 -54.25 -35.19
C ARG A 2 51.91 -53.00 -34.93
N PRO A 3 51.30 -51.86 -34.63
CA PRO A 3 51.87 -50.90 -33.70
C PRO A 3 51.25 -51.13 -32.32
N GLY A 4 52.08 -51.12 -31.28
CA GLY A 4 51.62 -51.15 -29.91
C GLY A 4 52.64 -50.46 -29.04
N ASN A 5 52.44 -49.16 -28.79
CA ASN A 5 52.51 -48.57 -27.46
C ASN A 5 52.16 -47.08 -27.57
N GLN A 6 51.04 -46.66 -27.00
CA GLN A 6 50.84 -45.25 -26.65
C GLN A 6 50.22 -45.17 -25.27
N SER A 7 51.05 -44.67 -24.36
CA SER A 7 50.82 -44.44 -22.96
C SER A 7 49.63 -43.52 -22.75
N ARG A 8 48.65 -43.97 -21.96
CA ARG A 8 47.50 -43.18 -21.51
C ARG A 8 47.95 -42.28 -20.35
N PRO A 9 47.78 -40.95 -20.41
CA PRO A 9 47.87 -40.12 -19.21
C PRO A 9 46.58 -40.30 -18.39
N SER A 10 46.75 -40.47 -17.10
CA SER A 10 45.70 -40.50 -16.08
C SER A 10 44.90 -39.20 -16.10
N MET A 11 43.59 -39.28 -16.35
CA MET A 11 42.67 -38.23 -15.96
C MET A 11 42.60 -38.21 -14.43
N THR A 12 43.32 -37.26 -13.84
CA THR A 12 43.03 -36.77 -12.49
C THR A 12 41.61 -36.24 -12.50
N ASN A 13 40.76 -36.86 -11.68
CA ASN A 13 39.45 -36.35 -11.31
C ASN A 13 39.66 -35.04 -10.54
N ASP A 14 39.76 -33.93 -11.26
CA ASP A 14 39.52 -32.61 -10.70
C ASP A 14 38.01 -32.51 -10.49
N ASN A 15 37.58 -33.09 -9.38
CA ASN A 15 36.31 -32.81 -8.74
C ASN A 15 36.45 -31.42 -8.10
N ASP A 16 36.63 -30.42 -8.97
CA ASP A 16 36.77 -29.04 -8.56
C ASP A 16 35.38 -28.59 -8.11
N THR A 17 35.28 -28.51 -6.80
CA THR A 17 34.15 -28.01 -6.03
C THR A 17 33.64 -26.71 -6.63
N ASN A 18 32.68 -26.83 -7.54
CA ASN A 18 31.81 -25.73 -7.90
C ASN A 18 31.18 -25.27 -6.59
N LYS A 19 31.61 -24.08 -6.12
CA LYS A 19 31.12 -23.40 -4.91
C LYS A 19 29.66 -23.01 -5.11
N THR A 20 28.79 -23.98 -5.28
CA THR A 20 27.36 -23.79 -5.09
C THR A 20 27.19 -23.60 -3.59
N VAL A 21 27.07 -22.35 -3.16
CA VAL A 21 26.43 -22.05 -1.87
C VAL A 21 25.21 -22.96 -1.79
N PRO A 22 25.07 -23.79 -0.74
CA PRO A 22 23.97 -24.73 -0.69
C PRO A 22 22.68 -23.93 -0.84
N LEU A 23 21.89 -24.26 -1.86
CA LEU A 23 20.64 -23.58 -2.20
C LEU A 23 19.76 -23.35 -0.96
N GLU A 24 19.81 -24.27 -0.01
CA GLU A 24 19.15 -24.21 1.30
C GLU A 24 19.57 -23.00 2.16
N GLU A 25 20.85 -22.62 2.14
CA GLU A 25 21.35 -21.45 2.86
C GLU A 25 20.83 -20.15 2.23
N THR A 26 20.80 -20.08 0.90
CA THR A 26 20.19 -18.96 0.17
C THR A 26 18.69 -18.86 0.44
N ILE A 27 17.97 -19.99 0.47
CA ILE A 27 16.54 -20.03 0.80
C ILE A 27 16.30 -19.54 2.24
N THR A 28 17.14 -19.96 3.18
CA THR A 28 17.06 -19.53 4.59
C THR A 28 17.25 -18.01 4.71
N VAL A 29 18.23 -17.44 4.02
CA VAL A 29 18.45 -15.98 3.94
C VAL A 29 17.23 -15.27 3.35
N ILE A 30 16.65 -15.81 2.26
CA ILE A 30 15.45 -15.22 1.65
C ILE A 30 14.24 -15.30 2.60
N GLU A 31 14.09 -16.38 3.36
CA GLU A 31 13.03 -16.50 4.37
C GLU A 31 13.20 -15.49 5.50
N GLU A 32 14.42 -15.32 6.00
CA GLU A 32 14.76 -14.31 7.01
C GLU A 32 14.47 -12.89 6.49
N LEU A 33 14.91 -12.57 5.27
CA LEU A 33 14.61 -11.30 4.59
C LEU A 33 13.11 -11.07 4.38
N SER A 34 12.32 -12.12 4.17
CA SER A 34 10.87 -12.01 4.01
C SER A 34 10.17 -11.51 5.29
N ARG A 35 10.78 -11.81 6.45
CA ARG A 35 10.33 -11.38 7.78
C ARG A 35 10.80 -9.97 8.11
N CYS A 36 11.91 -9.51 7.50
CA CYS A 36 12.33 -8.12 7.57
C CYS A 36 11.29 -7.22 6.87
N LYS A 37 10.65 -6.34 7.64
CA LYS A 37 9.72 -5.33 7.14
C LYS A 37 10.23 -3.94 7.54
N PRO A 38 10.00 -2.92 6.70
CA PRO A 38 10.25 -1.55 7.13
C PRO A 38 9.39 -1.23 8.35
N LEU A 39 9.86 -0.32 9.21
CA LEU A 39 9.12 0.14 10.38
C LEU A 39 7.70 0.57 9.96
N SER A 40 6.68 0.00 10.60
CA SER A 40 5.29 0.26 10.24
C SER A 40 4.95 1.74 10.46
N PRO A 41 4.15 2.37 9.57
CA PRO A 41 3.63 3.72 9.79
C PRO A 41 2.87 3.86 11.12
N SER A 42 2.29 2.76 11.64
CA SER A 42 1.64 2.74 12.95
C SER A 42 2.60 2.96 14.11
N ASP A 43 3.84 2.49 13.98
CA ASP A 43 4.87 2.58 15.01
C ASP A 43 5.61 3.94 14.94
N ARG A 44 5.41 4.65 13.82
CA ARG A 44 5.91 6.02 13.57
C ARG A 44 4.93 7.11 13.99
N ARG A 45 3.69 6.76 14.37
CA ARG A 45 2.70 7.74 14.81
C ARG A 45 3.20 8.45 16.06
N THR A 46 3.26 9.78 15.98
CA THR A 46 3.54 10.59 17.16
C THR A 46 2.38 10.48 18.15
N SER A 47 2.63 10.60 19.45
CA SER A 47 1.58 10.52 20.48
C SER A 47 0.42 11.49 20.23
N VAL A 48 0.68 12.59 19.51
CA VAL A 48 -0.31 13.62 19.12
C VAL A 48 -1.27 13.10 18.04
N GLU A 49 -0.76 12.37 17.04
CA GLU A 49 -1.60 11.76 15.99
C GLU A 49 -2.48 10.63 16.55
N THR A 50 -1.95 9.85 17.49
CA THR A 50 -2.71 8.80 18.17
C THR A 50 -3.80 9.41 19.06
N PHE A 51 -3.48 10.44 19.82
CA PHE A 51 -4.47 11.15 20.64
C PHE A 51 -5.56 11.81 19.78
N ALA A 52 -5.18 12.47 18.69
CA ALA A 52 -6.13 13.09 17.78
C ALA A 52 -7.05 12.08 17.08
N GLY A 53 -6.53 10.89 16.74
CA GLY A 53 -7.35 9.80 16.20
C GLY A 53 -8.36 9.26 17.21
N VAL A 54 -7.96 9.10 18.47
CA VAL A 54 -8.86 8.68 19.56
C VAL A 54 -9.92 9.75 19.83
N PHE A 55 -9.52 11.02 19.90
CA PHE A 55 -10.43 12.15 20.09
C PHE A 55 -11.43 12.28 18.93
N ALA A 56 -10.97 12.17 17.68
CA ALA A 56 -11.83 12.21 16.51
C ALA A 56 -12.83 11.04 16.49
N ASN A 57 -12.40 9.82 16.82
CA ASN A 57 -13.31 8.67 16.93
C ASN A 57 -14.35 8.84 18.04
N TRP A 58 -13.96 9.40 19.18
CA TRP A 58 -14.89 9.75 20.26
C TRP A 58 -15.91 10.81 19.84
N CYS A 59 -15.47 11.87 19.17
CA CYS A 59 -16.36 12.91 18.65
C CYS A 59 -17.29 12.36 17.56
N LEU A 60 -16.82 11.49 16.67
CA LEU A 60 -17.66 10.84 15.65
C LEU A 60 -18.72 9.93 16.30
N GLY A 61 -18.34 9.15 17.31
CA GLY A 61 -19.28 8.33 18.08
C GLY A 61 -20.33 9.16 18.80
N LEU A 62 -19.92 10.28 19.42
CA LEU A 62 -20.83 11.19 20.12
C LEU A 62 -21.76 11.93 19.15
N SER A 63 -21.26 12.34 17.98
CA SER A 63 -22.07 12.95 16.91
C SER A 63 -23.14 11.97 16.39
N GLY A 64 -22.76 10.71 16.17
CA GLY A 64 -23.70 9.64 15.79
C GLY A 64 -24.78 9.41 16.86
N LEU A 65 -24.41 9.44 18.14
CA LEU A 65 -25.36 9.32 19.24
C LEU A 65 -26.33 10.52 19.29
N CYS A 66 -25.83 11.74 19.06
CA CYS A 66 -26.67 12.95 18.97
C CYS A 66 -27.60 12.96 17.75
N LEU A 67 -27.30 12.22 16.69
CA LEU A 67 -28.17 12.07 15.51
C LEU A 67 -29.29 11.04 15.70
N ALA A 68 -29.20 10.16 16.70
CA ALA A 68 -30.19 9.12 16.94
C ALA A 68 -31.59 9.66 17.31
N PRO A 69 -31.76 10.68 18.18
CA PRO A 69 -33.09 11.20 18.53
C PRO A 69 -33.83 11.85 17.34
N PRO A 70 -33.20 12.69 16.48
CA PRO A 70 -33.83 13.18 15.25
C PRO A 70 -34.22 12.05 14.29
N ALA A 71 -33.37 11.04 14.13
CA ALA A 71 -33.64 9.90 13.25
C ALA A 71 -34.81 9.04 13.75
N LEU A 72 -34.88 8.78 15.06
CA LEU A 72 -36.01 8.11 15.70
C LEU A 72 -37.31 8.92 15.56
N MET A 73 -37.24 10.25 15.68
CA MET A 73 -38.39 11.12 15.47
C MET A 73 -38.95 11.03 14.04
N VAL A 74 -38.09 11.03 13.03
CA VAL A 74 -38.52 10.85 11.63
C VAL A 74 -39.11 9.45 11.41
N PHE A 75 -38.54 8.43 12.04
CA PHE A 75 -38.99 7.04 11.90
C PHE A 75 -40.36 6.78 12.57
N PHE A 76 -40.59 7.33 13.76
CA PHE A 76 -41.80 7.06 14.55
C PHE A 76 -42.93 8.09 14.37
N PHE A 77 -42.62 9.37 14.09
CA PHE A 77 -43.60 10.46 14.09
C PHE A 77 -43.92 11.03 12.70
N ASN A 78 -43.69 10.27 11.63
CA ASN A 78 -43.93 10.71 10.25
C ASN A 78 -45.41 11.11 9.97
N THR A 79 -46.33 10.94 10.92
CA THR A 79 -47.78 11.14 10.75
C THR A 79 -48.48 11.96 11.85
N VAL A 80 -47.81 12.45 12.89
CA VAL A 80 -48.47 13.20 13.99
C VAL A 80 -47.82 14.56 14.20
N GLY A 81 -48.62 15.63 14.27
CA GLY A 81 -48.17 17.00 14.49
C GLY A 81 -47.33 17.14 15.76
N VAL A 82 -46.00 17.16 15.59
CA VAL A 82 -45.03 17.27 16.69
C VAL A 82 -45.08 18.67 17.30
N SER A 83 -45.07 18.72 18.64
CA SER A 83 -45.09 19.97 19.42
C SER A 83 -43.84 20.83 19.20
N VAL A 84 -44.02 22.15 19.24
CA VAL A 84 -42.95 23.16 19.06
C VAL A 84 -41.70 22.90 19.92
N PRO A 85 -41.77 22.56 21.23
CA PRO A 85 -40.57 22.34 22.04
C PRO A 85 -39.74 21.12 21.59
N VAL A 86 -40.37 20.10 21.03
CA VAL A 86 -39.67 18.90 20.55
C VAL A 86 -38.96 19.19 19.22
N LYS A 87 -39.54 20.02 18.36
CA LYS A 87 -38.88 20.50 17.13
C LYS A 87 -37.64 21.35 17.43
N THR A 88 -37.72 22.24 18.42
CA THR A 88 -36.56 23.05 18.84
C THR A 88 -35.45 22.21 19.45
N LEU A 89 -35.78 21.18 20.22
CA LEU A 89 -34.80 20.25 20.78
C LEU A 89 -34.10 19.42 19.69
N ALA A 90 -34.86 18.94 18.70
CA ALA A 90 -34.32 18.20 17.56
C ALA A 90 -33.34 19.08 16.74
N LEU A 91 -33.73 20.32 16.45
CA LEU A 91 -32.89 21.28 15.74
C LEU A 91 -31.61 21.61 16.51
N ALA A 92 -31.70 21.78 17.84
CA ALA A 92 -30.54 22.00 18.69
C ALA A 92 -29.60 20.78 18.74
N SER A 93 -30.14 19.56 18.74
CA SER A 93 -29.30 18.34 18.68
C SER A 93 -28.60 18.21 17.32
N LEU A 94 -29.26 18.61 16.23
CA LEU A 94 -28.69 18.63 14.88
C LEU A 94 -27.54 19.62 14.75
N THR A 95 -27.73 20.86 15.23
CA THR A 95 -26.66 21.87 15.20
C THR A 95 -25.48 21.44 16.08
N ALA A 96 -25.74 20.90 17.27
CA ALA A 96 -24.69 20.36 18.13
C ALA A 96 -23.92 19.20 17.44
N SER A 97 -24.63 18.28 16.79
CA SER A 97 -24.02 17.14 16.08
C SER A 97 -23.10 17.59 14.94
N LEU A 98 -23.47 18.68 14.25
CA LEU A 98 -22.67 19.30 13.19
C LEU A 98 -21.40 19.93 13.73
N PHE A 99 -21.48 20.68 14.84
CA PHE A 99 -20.30 21.26 15.49
C PHE A 99 -19.34 20.19 16.00
N ILE A 100 -19.86 19.10 16.58
CA ILE A 100 -19.06 17.98 17.07
C ILE A 100 -18.39 17.24 15.88
N ALA A 101 -19.12 17.01 14.79
CA ALA A 101 -18.56 16.40 13.58
C ALA A 101 -17.47 17.27 12.94
N PHE A 102 -17.68 18.59 12.90
CA PHE A 102 -16.70 19.54 12.39
C PHE A 102 -15.44 19.58 13.25
N ALA A 103 -15.58 19.56 14.58
CA ALA A 103 -14.45 19.46 15.50
C ALA A 103 -13.68 18.13 15.34
N ALA A 104 -14.38 17.02 15.10
CA ALA A 104 -13.76 15.72 14.82
C ALA A 104 -12.90 15.74 13.55
N LEU A 105 -13.33 16.51 12.55
CA LEU A 105 -12.65 16.64 11.26
C LEU A 105 -11.43 17.56 11.34
N LEU A 106 -11.48 18.59 12.19
CA LEU A 106 -10.34 19.48 12.47
C LEU A 106 -9.27 18.81 13.32
N ALA A 107 -9.62 17.91 14.23
CA ALA A 107 -8.66 17.24 15.12
C ALA A 107 -7.48 16.58 14.38
N PRO A 108 -7.65 15.72 13.34
CA PRO A 108 -6.53 15.16 12.59
C PRO A 108 -5.76 16.21 11.78
N ILE A 109 -6.42 17.28 11.32
CA ILE A 109 -5.78 18.37 10.57
C ILE A 109 -4.84 19.16 11.47
N VAL A 110 -5.29 19.53 12.67
CA VAL A 110 -4.48 20.24 13.66
C VAL A 110 -3.33 19.36 14.15
N ALA A 111 -3.58 18.06 14.37
CA ALA A 111 -2.52 17.12 14.76
C ALA A 111 -1.45 16.98 13.68
N THR A 112 -1.85 16.87 12.42
CA THR A 112 -0.92 16.84 11.28
C THR A 112 -0.14 18.15 11.18
N GLY A 113 -0.81 19.30 11.34
CA GLY A 113 -0.17 20.60 11.39
C GLY A 113 0.85 20.72 12.52
N TRP A 114 0.54 20.18 13.70
CA TRP A 114 1.45 20.14 14.84
C TRP A 114 2.67 19.24 14.59
N THR A 115 2.48 18.05 14.02
CA THR A 115 3.59 17.18 13.60
C THR A 115 4.49 17.87 12.57
N LEU A 116 3.89 18.60 11.61
CA LEU A 116 4.62 19.38 10.62
C LEU A 116 5.41 20.54 11.23
N LEU A 117 4.91 21.21 12.27
CA LEU A 117 5.68 22.24 12.96
C LEU A 117 6.88 21.65 13.72
N ARG A 118 6.76 20.41 14.20
CA ARG A 118 7.85 19.69 14.89
C ARG A 118 8.63 18.74 13.97
N TRP A 119 8.51 18.92 12.66
CA TRP A 119 8.98 17.97 11.65
C TRP A 119 10.45 17.63 11.78
N GLU A 120 11.33 18.60 12.06
CA GLU A 120 12.78 18.35 12.11
C GLU A 120 13.13 17.38 13.24
N THR A 121 12.56 17.59 14.43
CA THR A 121 12.81 16.71 15.59
C THR A 121 12.19 15.32 15.37
N VAL A 122 10.96 15.27 14.86
CA VAL A 122 10.24 14.00 14.61
C VAL A 122 10.93 13.20 13.51
N THR A 123 11.35 13.87 12.42
CA THR A 123 12.04 13.24 11.29
C THR A 123 13.40 12.71 11.73
N LEU A 124 14.16 13.47 12.52
CA LEU A 124 15.46 13.02 13.02
C LEU A 124 15.33 11.86 14.02
N GLN A 125 14.33 11.88 14.88
CA GLN A 125 14.04 10.76 15.78
C GLN A 125 13.63 9.50 15.00
N ASN A 126 12.76 9.65 14.00
CA ASN A 126 12.36 8.57 13.11
C ASN A 126 13.56 8.02 12.33
N LEU A 127 14.41 8.88 11.78
CA LEU A 127 15.62 8.48 11.07
C LEU A 127 16.57 7.70 11.99
N LYS A 128 16.78 8.17 13.23
CA LYS A 128 17.60 7.43 14.22
C LYS A 128 16.99 6.08 14.59
N ALA A 129 15.67 5.98 14.71
CA ALA A 129 14.97 4.74 15.00
C ALA A 129 15.07 3.77 13.81
N ASP A 130 14.89 4.26 12.59
CA ASP A 130 15.05 3.50 11.35
C ASP A 130 16.49 2.98 11.22
N ILE A 131 17.50 3.84 11.36
CA ILE A 131 18.91 3.41 11.32
C ILE A 131 19.18 2.33 12.37
N ARG A 132 18.70 2.51 13.61
CA ARG A 132 18.91 1.53 14.68
C ARG A 132 18.22 0.20 14.38
N HIS A 133 17.02 0.24 13.79
CA HIS A 133 16.28 -0.95 13.42
C HIS A 133 16.95 -1.70 12.27
N GLU A 134 17.34 -0.97 11.23
CA GLU A 134 18.03 -1.52 10.06
C GLU A 134 19.41 -2.07 10.43
N GLN A 135 20.14 -1.42 11.34
CA GLN A 135 21.40 -1.93 11.87
C GLN A 135 21.23 -3.24 12.65
N LYS A 136 20.15 -3.39 13.43
CA LYS A 136 19.87 -4.67 14.11
C LYS A 136 19.61 -5.78 13.10
N ILE A 137 18.77 -5.50 12.11
CA ILE A 137 18.45 -6.44 11.04
C ILE A 137 19.71 -6.83 10.24
N SER A 138 20.55 -5.86 9.88
CA SER A 138 21.79 -6.15 9.15
C SER A 138 22.79 -6.95 9.97
N THR A 139 22.87 -6.70 11.29
CA THR A 139 23.73 -7.47 12.19
C THR A 139 23.26 -8.92 12.33
N ASP A 140 21.95 -9.16 12.34
CA ASP A 140 21.39 -10.51 12.33
C ASP A 140 21.66 -11.20 10.97
N LEU A 141 21.47 -10.50 9.86
CA LEU A 141 21.76 -11.00 8.51
C LEU A 141 23.25 -11.34 8.29
N ARG A 142 24.18 -10.63 8.94
CA ARG A 142 25.63 -10.90 8.90
C ARG A 142 26.04 -12.26 9.46
N LYS A 143 25.15 -12.94 10.18
CA LYS A 143 25.39 -14.32 10.67
C LYS A 143 25.37 -15.34 9.54
N ASN A 144 24.72 -15.03 8.42
CA ASN A 144 24.69 -15.86 7.23
C ASN A 144 25.96 -15.66 6.37
N SER A 145 26.31 -16.64 5.53
CA SER A 145 27.51 -16.51 4.68
C SER A 145 27.39 -15.35 3.67
N ALA A 146 28.51 -14.68 3.43
CA ALA A 146 28.59 -13.57 2.48
C ALA A 146 28.22 -14.02 1.04
N ASP A 147 28.48 -15.28 0.70
CA ASP A 147 28.14 -15.82 -0.61
C ASP A 147 26.62 -16.10 -0.73
N ALA A 148 25.95 -16.56 0.33
CA ALA A 148 24.48 -16.69 0.38
C ALA A 148 23.77 -15.34 0.28
N LEU A 149 24.29 -14.29 0.93
CA LEU A 149 23.75 -12.93 0.81
C LEU A 149 23.85 -12.40 -0.62
N LYS A 150 24.97 -12.62 -1.31
CA LYS A 150 25.17 -12.21 -2.71
C LYS A 150 24.23 -12.95 -3.66
N GLU A 151 24.07 -14.26 -3.46
CA GLU A 151 23.15 -15.06 -4.25
C GLU A 151 21.70 -14.61 -4.03
N ALA A 152 21.28 -14.38 -2.78
CA ALA A 152 19.96 -13.84 -2.45
C ALA A 152 19.73 -12.47 -3.12
N LYS A 153 20.73 -11.56 -3.06
CA LYS A 153 20.68 -10.27 -3.75
C LYS A 153 20.42 -10.46 -5.26
N MET A 154 21.16 -11.34 -5.92
CA MET A 154 20.99 -11.60 -7.35
C MET A 154 19.57 -12.08 -7.67
N TRP A 155 19.01 -13.01 -6.87
CA TRP A 155 17.65 -13.51 -7.08
C TRP A 155 16.59 -12.43 -6.88
N LEU A 156 16.75 -11.56 -5.88
CA LEU A 156 15.84 -10.43 -5.65
C LEU A 156 15.92 -9.41 -6.79
N GLU A 157 17.12 -9.05 -7.25
CA GLU A 157 17.29 -8.14 -8.39
C GLU A 157 16.68 -8.70 -9.68
N LEU A 158 16.85 -10.00 -9.94
CA LEU A 158 16.20 -10.67 -11.07
C LEU A 158 14.69 -10.62 -10.94
N LYS A 159 14.14 -10.82 -9.74
CA LYS A 159 12.70 -10.72 -9.50
C LYS A 159 12.17 -9.30 -9.76
N ILE A 160 12.88 -8.27 -9.27
CA ILE A 160 12.55 -6.86 -9.51
C ILE A 160 12.56 -6.58 -11.02
N LYS A 161 13.62 -6.96 -11.72
CA LYS A 161 13.74 -6.79 -13.19
C LYS A 161 12.59 -7.45 -13.93
N ARG A 162 12.20 -8.67 -13.54
CA ARG A 162 11.05 -9.37 -14.16
C ARG A 162 9.72 -8.67 -13.89
N VAL A 163 9.50 -8.14 -12.67
CA VAL A 163 8.28 -7.39 -12.35
C VAL A 163 8.23 -6.07 -13.13
N ASP A 164 9.33 -5.32 -13.14
CA ASP A 164 9.42 -4.06 -13.89
C ASP A 164 9.25 -4.31 -15.39
N ALA A 165 9.88 -5.34 -15.95
CA ALA A 165 9.72 -5.69 -17.36
C ALA A 165 8.28 -6.01 -17.74
N ARG A 166 7.53 -6.74 -16.89
CA ARG A 166 6.10 -7.01 -17.12
C ARG A 166 5.28 -5.72 -17.09
N VAL A 167 5.52 -4.85 -16.11
CA VAL A 167 4.81 -3.57 -16.02
C VAL A 167 5.15 -2.68 -17.22
N THR A 168 6.41 -2.62 -17.64
CA THR A 168 6.84 -1.86 -18.81
C THR A 168 6.30 -2.46 -20.11
N TRP A 169 6.18 -3.78 -20.21
CA TRP A 169 5.60 -4.43 -21.38
C TRP A 169 4.11 -4.11 -21.55
N PHE A 170 3.34 -4.07 -20.46
CA PHE A 170 1.89 -3.77 -20.51
C PHE A 170 1.57 -2.28 -20.59
N PHE A 171 2.32 -1.43 -19.89
CA PHE A 171 1.99 0.00 -19.73
C PHE A 171 2.98 0.92 -20.43
N GLY A 172 4.15 0.45 -20.84
CA GLY A 172 5.24 1.30 -21.29
C GLY A 172 5.93 2.00 -20.11
N ASP A 173 6.32 3.25 -20.31
CA ASP A 173 7.11 3.99 -19.33
C ASP A 173 6.40 4.23 -18.00
N LYS A 174 7.19 4.66 -16.99
CA LYS A 174 6.72 4.84 -15.61
C LYS A 174 5.49 5.75 -15.51
N THR A 175 5.37 6.73 -16.39
CA THR A 175 4.31 7.73 -16.44
C THR A 175 3.00 7.21 -17.04
N ALA A 176 3.04 6.19 -17.89
CA ALA A 176 1.86 5.75 -18.64
C ALA A 176 0.75 5.17 -17.73
N VAL A 177 1.11 4.55 -16.61
CA VAL A 177 0.14 4.10 -15.58
C VAL A 177 -0.65 5.30 -15.02
N LEU A 178 0.05 6.40 -14.74
CA LEU A 178 -0.57 7.63 -14.25
C LEU A 178 -1.38 8.33 -15.33
N THR A 179 -0.91 8.32 -16.58
CA THR A 179 -1.66 8.84 -17.73
C THR A 179 -2.96 8.07 -17.93
N LEU A 180 -2.94 6.73 -17.89
CA LEU A 180 -4.16 5.94 -17.99
C LEU A 180 -5.12 6.20 -16.83
N MET A 181 -4.60 6.35 -15.61
CA MET A 181 -5.42 6.71 -14.44
C MET A 181 -6.06 8.10 -14.60
N ALA A 182 -5.27 9.08 -15.06
CA ALA A 182 -5.73 10.44 -15.32
C ALA A 182 -6.77 10.47 -16.45
N THR A 183 -6.56 9.69 -17.50
CA THR A 183 -7.51 9.51 -18.60
C THR A 183 -8.81 8.91 -18.08
N ALA A 184 -8.77 7.85 -17.27
CA ALA A 184 -9.97 7.27 -16.67
C ALA A 184 -10.75 8.26 -15.78
N TYR A 185 -10.03 9.09 -15.01
CA TYR A 185 -10.65 10.16 -14.22
C TYR A 185 -11.27 11.25 -15.11
N LEU A 186 -10.58 11.66 -16.17
CA LEU A 186 -11.08 12.66 -17.11
C LEU A 186 -12.32 12.15 -17.85
N PHE A 187 -12.33 10.89 -18.27
CA PHE A 187 -13.52 10.21 -18.80
C PHE A 187 -14.69 10.27 -17.81
N SER A 188 -14.45 9.99 -16.53
CA SER A 188 -15.53 10.12 -15.53
C SER A 188 -16.07 11.56 -15.43
N LYS A 189 -15.24 12.58 -15.70
CA LYS A 189 -15.66 13.99 -15.65
C LYS A 189 -16.44 14.42 -16.89
N GLU A 190 -15.95 14.10 -18.09
CA GLU A 190 -16.55 14.50 -19.36
C GLU A 190 -17.97 13.92 -19.57
N PHE A 191 -18.24 12.74 -19.00
CA PHE A 191 -19.55 12.08 -19.10
C PHE A 191 -20.56 12.52 -18.00
N GLY A 192 -20.35 13.68 -17.38
CA GLY A 192 -21.26 14.21 -16.36
C GLY A 192 -20.96 13.74 -14.92
N GLY A 193 -19.71 13.34 -14.66
CA GLY A 193 -19.25 12.93 -13.33
C GLY A 193 -19.68 11.50 -12.96
N PHE A 194 -19.62 11.21 -11.66
CA PHE A 194 -20.10 9.94 -11.09
C PHE A 194 -21.60 9.70 -11.28
N GLY A 195 -22.38 10.72 -11.67
CA GLY A 195 -23.82 10.61 -11.91
C GLY A 195 -24.17 9.71 -13.10
N TRP A 196 -23.37 9.72 -14.17
CA TRP A 196 -23.51 8.77 -15.27
C TRP A 196 -23.20 7.34 -14.81
N LEU A 197 -22.11 7.15 -14.07
CA LEU A 197 -21.71 5.84 -13.51
C LEU A 197 -22.84 5.23 -12.66
N GLN A 198 -23.46 6.04 -11.79
CA GLN A 198 -24.59 5.61 -10.97
C GLN A 198 -25.80 5.23 -11.80
N LYS A 199 -26.14 6.03 -12.83
CA LYS A 199 -27.27 5.74 -13.73
C LYS A 199 -27.05 4.46 -14.52
N THR A 200 -25.84 4.23 -15.04
CA THR A 200 -25.48 3.01 -15.76
C THR A 200 -25.52 1.78 -14.84
N LEU A 201 -25.03 1.90 -13.61
CA LEU A 201 -25.11 0.83 -12.61
C LEU A 201 -26.55 0.51 -12.20
N GLN A 202 -27.40 1.53 -12.03
CA GLN A 202 -28.82 1.34 -11.69
C GLN A 202 -29.64 0.76 -12.84
N ALA A 203 -29.35 1.16 -14.08
CA ALA A 203 -30.07 0.69 -15.25
C ALA A 203 -29.65 -0.73 -15.68
N GLY A 204 -28.46 -1.18 -15.26
CA GLY A 204 -27.95 -2.53 -15.50
C GLY A 204 -27.57 -2.80 -16.96
N PRO A 205 -26.95 -3.97 -17.24
CA PRO A 205 -26.59 -4.35 -18.60
C PRO A 205 -27.85 -4.67 -19.41
N GLY A 206 -28.16 -3.83 -20.39
CA GLY A 206 -29.33 -3.97 -21.25
C GLY A 206 -29.11 -3.35 -22.63
N ILE A 207 -29.91 -3.78 -23.62
CA ILE A 207 -29.79 -3.34 -25.02
C ILE A 207 -30.04 -1.82 -25.14
N SER A 208 -30.87 -1.25 -24.27
CA SER A 208 -31.14 0.20 -24.19
C SER A 208 -29.95 1.03 -23.66
N ASN A 209 -29.01 0.42 -22.93
CA ASN A 209 -27.88 1.09 -22.28
C ASN A 209 -26.53 0.49 -22.70
N LEU A 210 -26.48 -0.12 -23.89
CA LEU A 210 -25.31 -0.88 -24.34
C LEU A 210 -24.07 0.00 -24.49
N GLY A 211 -24.23 1.24 -25.00
CA GLY A 211 -23.15 2.21 -25.12
C GLY A 211 -22.54 2.55 -23.76
N ASP A 212 -23.38 2.94 -22.80
CA ASP A 212 -22.93 3.31 -21.45
C ASP A 212 -22.32 2.12 -20.71
N THR A 213 -22.90 0.94 -20.85
CA THR A 213 -22.39 -0.29 -20.25
C THR A 213 -21.03 -0.67 -20.83
N THR A 214 -20.83 -0.49 -22.14
CA THR A 214 -19.54 -0.75 -22.81
C THR A 214 -18.46 0.22 -22.34
N LEU A 215 -18.80 1.51 -22.24
CA LEU A 215 -17.89 2.52 -21.70
C LEU A 215 -17.53 2.24 -20.23
N LEU A 216 -18.51 1.80 -19.42
CA LEU A 216 -18.29 1.41 -18.04
C LEU A 216 -17.30 0.24 -17.93
N TYR A 217 -17.47 -0.80 -18.76
CA TYR A 217 -16.55 -1.95 -18.77
C TYR A 217 -15.14 -1.57 -19.23
N MET A 218 -15.02 -0.72 -20.25
CA MET A 218 -13.71 -0.24 -20.71
C MET A 218 -13.02 0.63 -19.64
N ALA A 219 -13.76 1.53 -18.99
CA ALA A 219 -13.24 2.35 -17.90
C ALA A 219 -12.81 1.49 -16.70
N ALA A 220 -13.62 0.49 -16.31
CA ALA A 220 -13.30 -0.44 -15.24
C ALA A 220 -12.07 -1.29 -15.55
N LEU A 221 -11.91 -1.74 -16.80
CA LEU A 221 -10.75 -2.50 -17.27
C LEU A 221 -9.48 -1.65 -17.18
N ILE A 222 -9.50 -0.41 -17.70
CA ILE A 222 -8.35 0.51 -17.66
C ILE A 222 -7.95 0.81 -16.21
N LEU A 223 -8.93 1.10 -15.34
CA LEU A 223 -8.67 1.34 -13.91
C LEU A 223 -8.10 0.09 -13.22
N GLY A 224 -8.70 -1.08 -13.44
CA GLY A 224 -8.24 -2.33 -12.85
C GLY A 224 -6.81 -2.67 -13.25
N LEU A 225 -6.48 -2.50 -14.54
CA LEU A 225 -5.13 -2.66 -15.05
C LEU A 225 -4.15 -1.65 -14.41
N SER A 226 -4.53 -0.36 -14.34
CA SER A 226 -3.67 0.68 -13.74
C SER A 226 -3.38 0.41 -12.26
N ILE A 227 -4.41 0.06 -11.47
CA ILE A 227 -4.26 -0.30 -10.05
C ILE A 227 -3.38 -1.55 -9.91
N GLY A 228 -3.58 -2.57 -10.75
CA GLY A 228 -2.75 -3.77 -10.75
C GLY A 228 -1.27 -3.47 -11.01
N ALA A 229 -0.97 -2.54 -11.92
CA ALA A 229 0.39 -2.10 -12.20
C ALA A 229 1.05 -1.39 -11.00
N VAL A 230 0.29 -0.51 -10.32
CA VAL A 230 0.75 0.15 -9.09
C VAL A 230 1.04 -0.88 -8.01
N PHE A 231 0.19 -1.89 -7.85
CA PHE A 231 0.39 -2.95 -6.88
C PHE A 231 1.65 -3.78 -7.16
N LEU A 232 1.91 -4.14 -8.42
CA LEU A 232 3.15 -4.82 -8.82
C LEU A 232 4.39 -3.96 -8.55
N ARG A 233 4.33 -2.65 -8.81
CA ARG A 233 5.42 -1.72 -8.49
C ARG A 233 5.65 -1.59 -6.98
N HIS A 234 4.58 -1.62 -6.19
CA HIS A 234 4.67 -1.62 -4.73
C HIS A 234 5.38 -2.88 -4.22
N ILE A 235 5.06 -4.05 -4.77
CA ILE A 235 5.76 -5.31 -4.47
C ILE A 235 7.25 -5.21 -4.86
N ALA A 236 7.57 -4.65 -6.04
CA ALA A 236 8.95 -4.45 -6.47
C ALA A 236 9.72 -3.51 -5.53
N ALA A 237 9.08 -2.46 -5.00
CA ALA A 237 9.67 -1.57 -4.01
C ALA A 237 10.02 -2.32 -2.72
N ARG A 238 9.20 -3.28 -2.28
CA ARG A 238 9.52 -4.13 -1.13
C ARG A 238 10.76 -4.98 -1.37
N TYR A 239 10.92 -5.56 -2.56
CA TYR A 239 12.15 -6.32 -2.88
C TYR A 239 13.38 -5.42 -2.97
N ARG A 240 13.24 -4.18 -3.46
CA ARG A 240 14.35 -3.20 -3.45
C ARG A 240 14.85 -2.92 -2.04
N TYR A 241 13.94 -2.73 -1.09
CA TYR A 241 14.29 -2.56 0.32
C TYR A 241 15.09 -3.75 0.88
N GLN A 242 14.71 -4.98 0.54
CA GLN A 242 15.46 -6.17 0.96
C GLN A 242 16.86 -6.23 0.35
N VAL A 243 17.03 -5.78 -0.90
CA VAL A 243 18.36 -5.65 -1.54
C VAL A 243 19.21 -4.62 -0.80
N GLU A 244 18.65 -3.47 -0.42
CA GLU A 244 19.35 -2.43 0.35
C GLU A 244 19.80 -2.95 1.73
N LEU A 245 18.98 -3.77 2.40
CA LEU A 245 19.35 -4.42 3.66
C LEU A 245 20.53 -5.40 3.48
N ILE A 246 20.55 -6.18 2.40
CA ILE A 246 21.67 -7.06 2.08
C ILE A 246 22.94 -6.25 1.81
N ASP A 247 22.84 -5.15 1.08
CA ASP A 247 23.98 -4.25 0.83
C ASP A 247 24.52 -3.62 2.11
N LEU A 248 23.65 -3.32 3.08
CA LEU A 248 24.06 -2.86 4.40
C LEU A 248 24.73 -3.97 5.23
N ALA A 249 24.30 -5.22 5.10
CA ALA A 249 24.88 -6.37 5.80
C ALA A 249 26.22 -6.83 5.19
N LEU A 250 26.44 -6.61 3.89
CA LEU A 250 27.69 -6.93 3.19
C LEU A 250 28.80 -5.87 3.38
N ARG A 251 28.48 -4.70 3.96
CA ARG A 251 29.45 -3.66 4.34
C ARG A 251 30.16 -4.00 5.65
#